data_AF-A0A965AJV6-F1
#
_entry.id   AF-A0A965AJV6-F1
#
_cell.length_a   1.000
_cell.length_b   1.000
_cell.length_c   1.000
_cell.angle_alpha   90.00
_cell.angle_beta   90.00
_cell.angle_gamma   90.00
#
_symmetry.space_group_name_H-M   'P 1'
#
loop_
_entity.id
_entity.type
_entity.pdbx_description
1 polymer ?
#
loop_
_entity_poly.entity_id
_entity_poly.type
_entity_poly.pdbx_seq_one_letter_code
_entity_poly.pdbx_strand_id
1 'polypeptide(L)'
;MNLPVFTGRKNTKNNAMGLCLTPFPYLCQLLMVKVRKSAVILVFVALFGACLDQPDCYNLTNNTVNISYRKIFDGALDTVAIESVTIVGADSLFSSTNRGVTIPIDFTKTGVSVVLDAVEGTRLIDLGYKVQPQFVSEECGPRFAFSQLTASSPSGDSVRVLASTPGGAASHVAIYR
;
A
#
# COMPACT_ATOMS: atom_id res chain seq x y z
N MET A 1 -14.13 -26.80 -16.54
CA MET A 1 -14.27 -25.38 -16.91
C MET A 1 -12.94 -24.94 -17.47
N ASN A 2 -12.89 -24.68 -18.78
CA ASN A 2 -11.67 -24.53 -19.57
C ASN A 2 -11.19 -23.07 -19.57
N LEU A 3 -9.91 -22.87 -19.28
CA LEU A 3 -9.18 -21.63 -19.52
C LEU A 3 -8.67 -21.61 -20.97
N PRO A 4 -8.80 -20.50 -21.72
CA PRO A 4 -8.07 -20.33 -22.97
C PRO A 4 -6.69 -19.72 -22.75
N VAL A 5 -5.69 -20.40 -23.30
CA VAL A 5 -4.31 -19.95 -23.54
C VAL A 5 -4.31 -19.01 -24.74
N PHE A 6 -3.77 -17.80 -24.59
CA PHE A 6 -3.49 -16.88 -25.69
C PHE A 6 -1.99 -16.71 -25.87
N THR A 7 -1.45 -17.32 -26.93
CA THR A 7 -0.11 -17.06 -27.45
C THR A 7 -0.19 -16.01 -28.56
N GLY A 8 0.36 -14.81 -28.30
CA GLY A 8 0.34 -13.66 -29.21
C GLY A 8 1.69 -13.36 -29.84
N ARG A 9 1.89 -13.94 -31.03
CA ARG A 9 2.77 -13.62 -32.18
C ARG A 9 3.50 -12.25 -32.16
N LYS A 10 4.84 -12.30 -32.23
CA LYS A 10 5.73 -11.19 -32.61
C LYS A 10 5.41 -10.71 -34.04
N ASN A 11 5.31 -9.40 -34.25
CA ASN A 11 5.23 -8.80 -35.58
C ASN A 11 6.34 -7.76 -35.76
N THR A 12 7.29 -8.12 -36.60
CA THR A 12 8.41 -7.31 -37.09
C THR A 12 7.90 -6.36 -38.15
N LYS A 13 8.15 -5.06 -38.01
CA LYS A 13 8.26 -4.10 -39.12
C LYS A 13 8.96 -2.87 -38.58
N ASN A 14 10.18 -2.63 -39.02
CA ASN A 14 10.71 -1.28 -39.12
C ASN A 14 11.55 -1.18 -40.39
N ASN A 15 11.26 -0.12 -41.11
CA ASN A 15 11.68 0.13 -42.47
C ASN A 15 13.10 0.71 -42.50
N ALA A 16 13.77 0.42 -43.61
CA ALA A 16 14.61 1.30 -44.41
C ALA A 16 15.39 2.43 -43.72
N MET A 17 16.71 2.39 -43.84
CA MET A 17 17.42 3.43 -44.59
C MET A 17 18.85 2.96 -44.89
N GLY A 18 19.13 2.75 -46.18
CA GLY A 18 20.50 2.69 -46.64
C GLY A 18 21.09 4.10 -46.72
N LEU A 19 22.36 4.25 -46.40
CA LEU A 19 23.19 5.32 -46.96
C LEU A 19 24.69 5.02 -46.77
N CYS A 20 25.35 4.99 -47.92
CA CYS A 20 26.75 5.33 -48.19
C CYS A 20 27.89 4.60 -47.47
N LEU A 21 28.38 3.57 -48.14
CA LEU A 21 29.80 3.23 -48.21
C LEU A 21 30.57 4.33 -48.97
N THR A 22 31.48 5.02 -48.30
CA THR A 22 32.71 5.55 -48.93
C THR A 22 33.89 5.36 -47.96
N PRO A 23 35.09 5.00 -48.46
CA PRO A 23 36.28 4.83 -47.63
C PRO A 23 37.14 6.10 -47.69
N PHE A 24 37.23 6.84 -46.59
CA PHE A 24 38.26 7.88 -46.39
C PHE A 24 39.10 7.52 -45.15
N PRO A 25 40.25 6.84 -45.31
CA PRO A 25 41.02 6.33 -44.17
C PRO A 25 41.97 7.35 -43.51
N TYR A 26 41.87 8.66 -43.81
CA TYR A 26 42.90 9.62 -43.38
C TYR A 26 42.45 10.69 -42.37
N LEU A 27 41.18 10.71 -41.93
CA LEU A 27 40.73 11.66 -40.88
C LEU A 27 40.71 11.08 -39.45
N CYS A 28 41.14 9.83 -39.25
CA CYS A 28 41.05 9.16 -37.95
C CYS A 28 42.31 9.35 -37.05
N GLN A 29 43.34 10.06 -37.50
CA GLN A 29 44.59 10.19 -36.73
C GLN A 29 44.76 11.50 -35.96
N LEU A 30 43.95 12.54 -36.21
CA LEU A 30 44.02 13.81 -35.46
C LEU A 30 43.04 13.91 -34.28
N LEU A 31 42.11 12.95 -34.13
CA LEU A 31 41.15 12.93 -33.04
C LEU A 31 41.63 12.14 -31.80
N MET A 32 42.82 11.56 -31.79
CA MET A 32 43.23 10.69 -30.67
C MET A 32 43.76 11.41 -29.42
N VAL A 33 44.04 12.73 -29.48
CA VAL A 33 44.57 13.46 -28.31
C VAL A 33 43.48 14.19 -27.52
N LYS A 34 42.34 14.50 -28.15
CA LYS A 34 41.18 15.18 -27.51
C LYS A 34 40.01 14.24 -27.19
N VAL A 35 40.14 12.94 -27.46
CA VAL A 35 39.10 11.92 -27.21
C VAL A 35 39.26 11.22 -25.86
N ARG A 36 40.46 11.22 -25.26
CA ARG A 36 40.68 10.62 -23.92
C ARG A 36 39.87 11.28 -22.80
N LYS A 37 39.64 12.60 -22.86
CA LYS A 37 38.80 13.31 -21.86
C LYS A 37 37.30 13.17 -22.14
N SER A 38 36.90 13.01 -23.40
CA SER A 38 35.49 12.91 -23.81
C SER A 38 34.88 11.52 -23.54
N ALA A 39 35.68 10.45 -23.73
CA ALA A 39 35.24 9.08 -23.42
C ALA A 39 34.94 8.89 -21.93
N VAL A 40 35.70 9.54 -21.05
CA VAL A 40 35.45 9.50 -19.58
C VAL A 40 34.14 10.17 -19.23
N ILE A 41 33.78 11.27 -19.89
CA ILE A 41 32.50 11.97 -19.66
C ILE A 41 31.32 11.10 -20.10
N LEU A 42 31.41 10.43 -21.25
CA LEU A 42 30.35 9.51 -21.71
C LEU A 42 30.17 8.29 -20.78
N VAL A 43 31.26 7.75 -20.24
CA VAL A 43 31.22 6.65 -19.26
C VAL A 43 30.61 7.13 -17.94
N PHE A 44 30.96 8.33 -17.48
CA PHE A 44 30.32 8.94 -16.31
C PHE A 44 28.82 9.17 -16.56
N VAL A 45 28.42 9.77 -17.68
CA VAL A 45 26.99 9.98 -18.00
C VAL A 45 26.21 8.67 -18.10
N ALA A 46 26.80 7.60 -18.63
CA ALA A 46 26.17 6.28 -18.65
C ALA A 46 26.06 5.64 -17.26
N LEU A 47 27.07 5.81 -16.39
CA LEU A 47 27.05 5.32 -15.01
C LEU A 47 26.07 6.09 -14.13
N PHE A 48 25.92 7.40 -14.32
CA PHE A 48 24.97 8.23 -13.58
C PHE A 48 23.55 8.23 -14.18
N GLY A 49 23.39 7.91 -15.47
CA GLY A 49 22.10 7.74 -16.12
C GLY A 49 21.40 6.42 -15.80
N ALA A 50 22.16 5.37 -15.43
CA ALA A 50 21.61 4.05 -15.13
C ALA A 50 20.91 3.94 -13.77
N CYS A 51 21.02 4.95 -12.89
CA CYS A 51 20.36 4.98 -11.58
C CYS A 51 19.18 5.98 -11.51
N LEU A 52 18.78 6.58 -12.63
CA LEU A 52 17.77 7.66 -12.63
C LEU A 52 16.31 7.17 -12.71
N ASP A 53 16.08 5.88 -12.96
CA ASP A 53 14.73 5.31 -13.11
C ASP A 53 14.44 4.22 -12.07
N GLN A 54 14.76 4.45 -10.79
CA GLN A 54 14.18 3.60 -9.76
C GLN A 54 12.75 4.08 -9.49
N PRO A 55 11.71 3.27 -9.76
CA PRO A 55 10.34 3.70 -9.54
C PRO A 55 10.12 3.96 -8.04
N ASP A 56 9.60 5.13 -7.71
CA ASP A 56 9.21 5.48 -6.35
C ASP A 56 8.08 4.53 -5.90
N CYS A 57 8.42 3.52 -5.10
CA CYS A 57 7.42 2.63 -4.50
C CYS A 57 6.65 3.40 -3.42
N TYR A 58 5.50 3.97 -3.78
CA TYR A 58 4.62 4.61 -2.80
C TYR A 58 4.10 3.60 -1.79
N ASN A 59 4.32 3.89 -0.51
CA ASN A 59 3.84 3.07 0.58
C ASN A 59 2.38 3.42 0.93
N LEU A 60 1.42 2.87 0.17
CA LEU A 60 -0.02 2.99 0.46
C LEU A 60 -0.47 1.98 1.53
N THR A 61 0.29 1.84 2.62
CA THR A 61 -0.09 0.92 3.70
C THR A 61 -1.26 1.49 4.47
N ASN A 62 -2.41 0.81 4.36
CA ASN A 62 -3.64 1.18 5.04
C ASN A 62 -4.17 0.02 5.89
N ASN A 63 -3.24 -0.66 6.58
CA ASN A 63 -3.47 -1.89 7.35
C ASN A 63 -3.92 -1.65 8.79
N THR A 64 -4.45 -0.47 9.11
CA THR A 64 -4.91 -0.13 10.46
C THR A 64 -6.31 0.43 10.45
N VAL A 65 -7.11 0.00 11.43
CA VAL A 65 -8.45 0.52 11.70
C VAL A 65 -8.42 1.20 13.07
N ASN A 66 -8.76 2.47 13.10
CA ASN A 66 -8.90 3.22 14.34
C ASN A 66 -10.36 3.23 14.78
N ILE A 67 -10.63 2.71 15.96
CA ILE A 67 -11.95 2.75 16.59
C ILE A 67 -11.93 3.83 17.66
N SER A 68 -12.91 4.74 17.66
CA SER A 68 -13.10 5.73 18.72
C SER A 68 -14.42 5.56 19.45
N TYR A 69 -14.41 5.93 20.72
CA TYR A 69 -15.62 5.99 21.54
C TYR A 69 -16.22 7.39 21.45
N ARG A 70 -17.54 7.47 21.30
CA ARG A 70 -18.28 8.73 21.23
C ARG A 70 -19.51 8.68 22.10
N LYS A 71 -19.85 9.82 22.68
CA LYS A 71 -21.09 9.98 23.45
C LYS A 71 -22.30 10.04 22.51
N ILE A 72 -23.40 9.41 22.89
CA ILE A 72 -24.66 9.41 22.11
C ILE A 72 -25.22 10.83 21.95
N PHE A 73 -25.13 11.67 22.99
CA PHE A 73 -25.85 12.95 23.03
C PHE A 73 -25.26 14.02 22.10
N ASP A 74 -23.94 14.19 22.11
CA ASP A 74 -23.24 15.26 21.39
C ASP A 74 -22.27 14.73 20.31
N GLY A 75 -22.06 13.42 20.23
CA GLY A 75 -21.09 12.80 19.33
C GLY A 75 -19.63 13.14 19.65
N ALA A 76 -19.35 13.79 20.79
CA ALA A 76 -18.00 14.13 21.22
C ALA A 76 -17.21 12.87 21.57
N LEU A 77 -15.88 12.95 21.53
CA LEU A 77 -15.01 11.85 21.94
C LEU A 77 -15.25 11.52 23.40
N ASP A 78 -15.54 10.25 23.68
CA ASP A 78 -15.71 9.77 25.03
C ASP A 78 -14.40 9.17 25.57
N THR A 79 -14.24 9.22 26.89
CA THR A 79 -13.06 8.66 27.57
C THR A 79 -13.44 7.32 28.18
N VAL A 80 -12.87 6.24 27.64
CA VAL A 80 -13.09 4.86 28.08
C VAL A 80 -11.75 4.26 28.47
N ALA A 81 -11.67 3.74 29.69
CA ALA A 81 -10.51 2.98 30.13
C ALA A 81 -10.56 1.57 29.53
N ILE A 82 -9.67 1.31 28.57
CA ILE A 82 -9.50 0.01 27.91
C ILE A 82 -8.45 -0.77 28.69
N GLU A 83 -8.82 -1.93 29.21
CA GLU A 83 -7.92 -2.83 29.97
C GLU A 83 -7.19 -3.77 29.02
N SER A 84 -7.93 -4.45 28.14
CA SER A 84 -7.36 -5.34 27.13
C SER A 84 -8.07 -5.26 25.79
N VAL A 85 -7.29 -5.56 24.75
CA VAL A 85 -7.75 -5.68 23.38
C VAL A 85 -7.27 -7.03 22.89
N THR A 86 -8.20 -7.89 22.50
CA THR A 86 -7.88 -9.22 21.98
C THR A 86 -8.46 -9.34 20.57
N ILE A 87 -7.59 -9.55 19.57
CA ILE A 87 -8.05 -9.99 18.26
C ILE A 87 -8.23 -11.51 18.32
N VAL A 88 -9.37 -11.99 17.85
CA VAL A 88 -9.58 -13.42 17.67
C VAL A 88 -8.65 -13.94 16.56
N GLY A 89 -7.65 -14.72 16.96
CA GLY A 89 -6.70 -15.37 16.05
C GLY A 89 -5.53 -14.51 15.60
N ALA A 90 -5.06 -13.58 16.44
CA ALA A 90 -3.77 -12.89 16.29
C ALA A 90 -3.15 -12.57 17.67
N ASP A 91 -1.83 -12.39 17.72
CA ASP A 91 -1.10 -12.02 18.93
C ASP A 91 -1.26 -10.53 19.26
N SER A 92 -1.27 -10.21 20.55
CA SER A 92 -1.84 -9.01 21.17
C SER A 92 -1.02 -7.70 21.03
N LEU A 93 -0.61 -7.33 19.82
CA LEU A 93 0.09 -6.07 19.56
C LEU A 93 -0.90 -4.94 19.22
N PHE A 94 -1.30 -4.15 20.22
CA PHE A 94 -2.21 -3.00 20.03
C PHE A 94 -1.67 -1.74 20.68
N SER A 95 -1.99 -0.61 20.06
CA SER A 95 -1.88 0.71 20.69
C SER A 95 -3.28 1.16 21.08
N SER A 96 -3.56 1.19 22.38
CA SER A 96 -4.79 1.75 22.93
C SER A 96 -4.52 3.14 23.50
N THR A 97 -5.54 3.97 23.43
CA THR A 97 -5.61 5.26 24.14
C THR A 97 -6.91 5.26 24.93
N ASN A 98 -7.04 6.17 25.89
CA ASN A 98 -8.29 6.31 26.66
C ASN A 98 -9.49 6.76 25.81
N ARG A 99 -9.34 6.96 24.50
CA ARG A 99 -10.39 7.45 23.59
C ARG A 99 -10.64 6.54 22.40
N GLY A 100 -9.84 5.50 22.25
CA GLY A 100 -9.89 4.65 21.07
C GLY A 100 -8.73 3.68 20.97
N VAL A 101 -8.86 2.75 20.04
CA VAL A 101 -7.91 1.66 19.79
C VAL A 101 -7.55 1.62 18.32
N THR A 102 -6.26 1.40 18.04
CA THR A 102 -5.77 1.13 16.70
C THR A 102 -5.55 -0.37 16.54
N ILE A 103 -6.23 -0.94 15.56
CA ILE A 103 -6.29 -2.38 15.32
C ILE A 103 -5.61 -2.67 13.99
N PRO A 104 -4.50 -3.43 13.97
CA PRO A 104 -3.94 -3.94 12.72
C PRO A 104 -4.89 -4.95 12.08
N ILE A 105 -5.07 -4.85 10.76
CA ILE A 105 -5.87 -5.78 9.96
C ILE A 105 -4.98 -6.63 9.06
N ASP A 106 -5.41 -7.87 8.83
CA ASP A 106 -4.65 -8.90 8.12
C ASP A 106 -5.19 -9.06 6.69
N PHE A 107 -4.32 -9.00 5.70
CA PHE A 107 -4.70 -9.16 4.29
C PHE A 107 -5.07 -10.62 3.92
N THR A 108 -4.76 -11.59 4.78
CA THR A 108 -5.13 -13.00 4.57
C THR A 108 -6.58 -13.30 4.94
N LYS A 109 -7.23 -12.37 5.66
CA LYS A 109 -8.63 -12.49 6.12
C LYS A 109 -9.47 -11.38 5.49
N THR A 110 -10.79 -11.57 5.47
CA THR A 110 -11.77 -10.55 5.01
C THR A 110 -12.53 -9.91 6.17
N GLY A 111 -12.12 -10.24 7.39
CA GLY A 111 -12.73 -9.74 8.60
C GLY A 111 -11.98 -10.18 9.83
N VAL A 112 -12.21 -9.47 10.92
CA VAL A 112 -11.60 -9.72 12.23
C VAL A 112 -12.60 -9.42 13.33
N SER A 113 -12.71 -10.33 14.29
CA SER A 113 -13.47 -10.11 15.51
C SER A 113 -12.53 -9.61 16.59
N VAL A 114 -12.94 -8.53 17.25
CA VAL A 114 -12.14 -7.83 18.24
C VAL A 114 -12.93 -7.76 19.53
N VAL A 115 -12.31 -8.26 20.59
CA VAL A 115 -12.83 -8.22 21.95
C VAL A 115 -12.13 -7.07 22.66
N LEU A 116 -12.91 -6.07 23.05
CA LEU A 116 -12.47 -4.89 23.79
C LEU A 116 -12.96 -5.03 25.22
N ASP A 117 -12.04 -5.32 26.15
CA ASP A 117 -12.32 -5.29 27.57
C ASP A 117 -12.06 -3.88 28.08
N ALA A 118 -13.13 -3.20 28.45
CA ALA A 118 -13.08 -1.96 29.18
C ALA A 118 -13.47 -2.21 30.64
N VAL A 119 -13.08 -1.29 31.53
CA VAL A 119 -13.46 -1.34 32.96
C VAL A 119 -14.98 -1.50 33.16
N GLU A 120 -15.77 -0.95 32.24
CA GLU A 120 -17.23 -0.99 32.30
C GLU A 120 -17.86 -2.25 31.69
N GLY A 121 -17.07 -3.06 30.97
CA GLY A 121 -17.54 -4.29 30.35
C GLY A 121 -16.83 -4.65 29.05
N THR A 122 -16.95 -5.93 28.71
CA THR A 122 -16.43 -6.52 27.47
C THR A 122 -17.36 -6.22 26.29
N ARG A 123 -16.78 -5.73 25.19
CA ARG A 123 -17.48 -5.47 23.93
C ARG A 123 -16.87 -6.30 22.83
N LEU A 124 -17.71 -6.87 21.98
CA LEU A 124 -17.28 -7.61 20.80
C LEU A 124 -17.66 -6.82 19.56
N ILE A 125 -16.69 -6.63 18.68
CA ILE A 125 -16.83 -5.88 17.43
C ILE A 125 -16.32 -6.75 16.30
N ASP A 126 -17.17 -6.97 15.31
CA ASP A 126 -16.79 -7.63 14.07
C ASP A 126 -16.51 -6.56 13.02
N LEU A 127 -15.29 -6.55 12.52
CA LEU A 127 -14.86 -5.71 11.42
C LEU A 127 -14.85 -6.56 10.14
N GLY A 128 -15.53 -6.11 9.09
CA GLY A 128 -15.44 -6.69 7.76
C GLY A 128 -14.72 -5.74 6.81
N TYR A 129 -13.94 -6.27 5.87
CA TYR A 129 -13.25 -5.44 4.88
C TYR A 129 -12.94 -6.23 3.61
N LYS A 130 -12.78 -5.50 2.50
CA LYS A 130 -12.37 -6.04 1.22
C LYS A 130 -10.90 -5.76 0.97
N VAL A 131 -10.13 -6.83 0.76
CA VAL A 131 -8.72 -6.77 0.35
C VAL A 131 -8.65 -6.67 -1.17
N GLN A 132 -7.95 -5.66 -1.67
CA GLN A 132 -7.71 -5.45 -3.09
C GLN A 132 -6.20 -5.47 -3.36
N PRO A 133 -5.69 -6.41 -4.18
CA PRO A 133 -4.29 -6.37 -4.58
C PRO A 133 -4.06 -5.15 -5.50
N GLN A 134 -3.00 -4.41 -5.21
CA GLN A 134 -2.51 -3.30 -6.02
C GLN A 134 -1.10 -3.63 -6.50
N PHE A 135 -0.89 -3.47 -7.80
CA PHE A 135 0.41 -3.62 -8.44
C PHE A 135 0.87 -2.23 -8.87
N VAL A 136 1.89 -1.69 -8.20
CA VAL A 136 2.46 -0.38 -8.51
C VAL A 136 3.46 -0.51 -9.67
N SER A 137 4.34 -1.51 -9.59
CA SER A 137 5.28 -1.90 -10.64
C SER A 137 5.72 -3.35 -10.40
N GLU A 138 6.35 -3.98 -11.41
CA GLU A 138 6.93 -5.33 -11.26
C GLU A 138 8.02 -5.38 -10.18
N GLU A 139 8.72 -4.26 -9.96
CA GLU A 139 9.83 -4.16 -8.99
C GLU A 139 9.35 -3.93 -7.53
N CYS A 140 8.22 -3.26 -7.32
CA CYS A 140 7.73 -2.94 -5.97
C CYS A 140 7.00 -4.10 -5.27
N GLY A 141 6.69 -5.17 -6.01
CA GLY A 141 5.94 -6.34 -5.54
C GLY A 141 4.44 -6.07 -5.32
N PRO A 142 3.66 -7.11 -5.01
CA PRO A 142 2.24 -6.98 -4.73
C PRO A 142 2.02 -6.22 -3.41
N ARG A 143 1.08 -5.28 -3.42
CA ARG A 143 0.59 -4.57 -2.24
C ARG A 143 -0.88 -4.88 -2.05
N PHE A 144 -1.37 -4.77 -0.81
CA PHE A 144 -2.76 -5.01 -0.49
C PHE A 144 -3.37 -3.75 0.10
N ALA A 145 -4.40 -3.23 -0.58
CA ALA A 145 -5.18 -2.11 -0.10
C ALA A 145 -6.50 -2.62 0.48
N PHE A 146 -6.89 -2.07 1.61
CA PHE A 146 -8.14 -2.39 2.28
C PHE A 146 -9.21 -1.37 1.92
N SER A 147 -10.44 -1.83 1.72
CA SER A 147 -11.58 -0.99 1.30
C SER A 147 -12.89 -1.58 1.83
N GLN A 148 -13.98 -0.81 1.73
CA GLN A 148 -15.32 -1.27 2.12
C GLN A 148 -15.37 -1.78 3.57
N LEU A 149 -14.77 -1.05 4.49
CA LEU A 149 -14.84 -1.35 5.92
C LEU A 149 -16.29 -1.35 6.38
N THR A 150 -16.70 -2.46 6.98
CA THR A 150 -17.97 -2.63 7.69
C THR A 150 -17.67 -2.94 9.14
N ALA A 151 -18.59 -2.57 10.02
CA ALA A 151 -18.46 -2.84 11.45
C ALA A 151 -19.83 -3.22 12.03
N SER A 152 -19.86 -4.24 12.86
CA SER A 152 -21.04 -4.68 13.61
C SER A 152 -20.69 -4.99 15.05
N SER A 153 -21.63 -4.76 15.97
CA SER A 153 -21.45 -5.02 17.40
C SER A 153 -22.45 -6.07 17.88
N PRO A 154 -22.05 -7.33 18.05
CA PRO A 154 -22.88 -8.33 18.69
C PRO A 154 -23.22 -7.98 20.15
N SER A 155 -22.44 -7.10 20.80
CA SER A 155 -22.70 -6.60 22.14
C SER A 155 -23.95 -5.70 22.25
N GLY A 156 -24.54 -5.27 21.13
CA GLY A 156 -25.71 -4.38 21.12
C GLY A 156 -25.39 -2.89 21.18
N ASP A 157 -24.10 -2.51 21.20
CA ASP A 157 -23.69 -1.10 21.09
C ASP A 157 -23.95 -0.54 19.69
N SER A 158 -24.27 0.75 19.62
CA SER A 158 -24.49 1.43 18.34
C SER A 158 -23.15 1.72 17.66
N VAL A 159 -22.84 0.99 16.59
CA VAL A 159 -21.60 1.15 15.84
C VAL A 159 -21.85 1.84 14.50
N ARG A 160 -20.97 2.79 14.16
CA ARG A 160 -21.03 3.52 12.90
C ARG A 160 -19.66 3.52 12.22
N VAL A 161 -19.67 3.27 10.93
CA VAL A 161 -18.49 3.48 10.09
C VAL A 161 -18.42 4.96 9.70
N LEU A 162 -17.34 5.63 10.09
CA LEU A 162 -17.03 7.02 9.73
C LEU A 162 -16.24 7.10 8.42
N ALA A 163 -15.36 6.12 8.18
CA ALA A 163 -14.56 6.02 6.96
C ALA A 163 -14.53 4.56 6.48
N SER A 164 -14.87 4.34 5.22
CA SER A 164 -14.91 3.01 4.60
C SER A 164 -13.56 2.52 4.11
N THR A 165 -12.54 3.37 4.11
CA THR A 165 -11.17 3.04 3.74
C THR A 165 -10.32 3.11 5.01
N PRO A 166 -9.78 1.96 5.49
CA PRO A 166 -8.82 1.92 6.59
C PRO A 166 -7.55 2.75 6.30
N GLY A 167 -6.76 3.06 7.33
CA GLY A 167 -5.48 3.77 7.25
C GLY A 167 -5.44 5.22 7.78
N GLY A 168 -4.23 5.71 8.07
CA GLY A 168 -4.01 7.07 8.59
C GLY A 168 -4.43 7.26 10.05
N ALA A 169 -4.48 8.51 10.50
CA ALA A 169 -4.73 8.88 11.91
C ALA A 169 -6.23 9.12 12.23
N ALA A 170 -7.10 9.18 11.22
CA ALA A 170 -8.52 9.43 11.42
C ALA A 170 -9.23 8.24 12.08
N SER A 171 -10.33 8.48 12.79
CA SER A 171 -11.21 7.42 13.26
C SER A 171 -12.02 6.84 12.10
N HIS A 172 -12.07 5.51 12.04
CA HIS A 172 -12.76 4.76 10.99
C HIS A 172 -14.09 4.22 11.48
N VAL A 173 -14.12 3.77 12.73
CA VAL A 173 -15.31 3.23 13.39
C VAL A 173 -15.56 4.03 14.65
N ALA A 174 -16.81 4.42 14.88
CA ALA A 174 -17.26 5.02 16.11
C ALA A 174 -18.20 4.06 16.83
N ILE A 175 -17.95 3.86 18.12
CA ILE A 175 -18.87 3.19 19.03
C ILE A 175 -19.58 4.27 19.83
N TYR A 176 -20.91 4.32 19.75
CA TYR A 176 -21.75 5.25 20.50
C TYR A 176 -22.25 4.59 21.78
N ARG A 177 -22.09 5.33 22.87
CA ARG A 177 -22.53 4.97 24.22
C ARG A 177 -23.09 6.17 24.98
#